data_AF-A0A1Y2G9D0-F1
#
_entry.id   AF-A0A1Y2G9D0-F1
#
_cell.length_a   1.000
_cell.length_b   1.000
_cell.length_c   1.000
_cell.angle_alpha   90.00
_cell.angle_beta   90.00
_cell.angle_gamma   90.00
#
_symmetry.space_group_name_H-M   'P 1'
#
loop_
_entity.id
_entity.type
_entity.pdbx_description
1 polymer ?
#
loop_
_entity_poly.entity_id
_entity_poly.type
_entity_poly.pdbx_seq_one_letter_code
_entity_poly.pdbx_strand_id
1 'polypeptide(L)'
;MDRLNSASSLQTLKSYLERYDSAATNYKYHSVVVENILMVNPDFDLQPWLIQHYLNHNPEDLIRLYLKFGALQRAAKFASLVINAAMKPDELISRHSNARWLPYSLLDEIFEQLQKHIQHAEDHGTTNDAKSKDQLRDLKNIQQQLNEDVRLYLENVQRESIF
;
A
#
# COMPACT_ATOMS: atom_id res chain seq x y z
N MET A 1 30.91 0.73 1.83
CA MET A 1 31.04 1.73 0.75
C MET A 1 29.76 1.76 -0.12
N ASP A 2 28.59 1.40 0.44
CA ASP A 2 27.50 0.82 -0.40
C ASP A 2 26.27 1.72 -0.63
N ARG A 3 26.10 2.80 0.12
CA ARG A 3 24.89 3.66 0.02
C ARG A 3 24.87 4.56 -1.22
N LEU A 4 26.03 4.91 -1.77
CA LEU A 4 26.12 5.75 -2.97
C LEU A 4 25.79 4.95 -4.25
N ASN A 5 26.19 3.67 -4.29
CA ASN A 5 25.87 2.77 -5.40
C ASN A 5 24.38 2.39 -5.43
N SER A 6 23.74 2.24 -4.27
CA SER A 6 22.30 1.94 -4.20
C SER A 6 21.42 3.13 -4.64
N ALA A 7 21.81 4.37 -4.28
CA ALA A 7 21.03 5.54 -4.69
C ALA A 7 21.14 5.80 -6.20
N SER A 8 22.35 5.67 -6.77
CA SER A 8 22.57 5.83 -8.21
C SER A 8 21.91 4.72 -9.03
N SER A 9 21.90 3.47 -8.55
CA SER A 9 21.23 2.36 -9.24
C SER A 9 19.70 2.53 -9.25
N LEU A 10 19.11 3.03 -8.16
CA LEU A 10 17.67 3.31 -8.08
C LEU A 10 17.24 4.48 -8.97
N GLN A 11 18.06 5.53 -9.07
CA GLN A 11 17.82 6.61 -10.04
C GLN A 11 17.93 6.11 -11.48
N THR A 12 18.92 5.26 -11.75
CA THR A 12 19.07 4.61 -13.05
C THR A 12 17.82 3.79 -13.39
N LEU A 13 17.37 2.93 -12.46
CA LEU A 13 16.15 2.14 -12.61
C LEU A 13 14.93 3.00 -12.90
N LYS A 14 14.76 4.11 -12.18
CA LYS A 14 13.69 5.08 -12.43
C LYS A 14 13.74 5.58 -13.87
N SER A 15 14.89 6.03 -14.36
CA SER A 15 15.04 6.52 -15.74
C SER A 15 14.75 5.46 -16.80
N TYR A 16 15.09 4.19 -16.54
CA TYR A 16 14.73 3.09 -17.45
C TYR A 16 13.23 2.84 -17.47
N LEU A 17 12.58 2.79 -16.29
CA LEU A 17 11.15 2.58 -16.20
C LEU A 17 10.35 3.72 -16.84
N GLU A 18 10.73 4.98 -16.62
CA GLU A 18 10.08 6.13 -17.25
C GLU A 18 10.24 6.14 -18.78
N ARG A 19 11.35 5.58 -19.30
CA ARG A 19 11.63 5.55 -20.74
C ARG A 19 10.95 4.40 -21.47
N TYR A 20 10.84 3.25 -20.83
CA TYR A 20 10.42 2.01 -21.49
C TYR A 20 9.06 1.49 -21.03
N ASP A 21 8.53 1.96 -19.91
CA ASP A 21 7.23 1.55 -19.40
C ASP A 21 6.21 2.67 -19.49
N SER A 22 5.09 2.39 -20.15
CA SER A 22 4.05 3.37 -20.46
C SER A 22 2.67 2.72 -20.43
N ALA A 23 1.63 3.52 -20.68
CA ALA A 23 0.28 2.99 -20.85
C ALA A 23 0.18 1.93 -21.97
N ALA A 24 1.04 1.99 -23.00
CA ALA A 24 1.07 1.00 -24.08
C ALA A 24 1.55 -0.38 -23.61
N THR A 25 2.43 -0.42 -22.60
CA THR A 25 2.89 -1.66 -21.95
C THR A 25 2.04 -2.02 -20.73
N ASN A 26 0.99 -1.23 -20.42
CA ASN A 26 0.18 -1.34 -19.23
C ASN A 26 1.00 -1.35 -17.93
N TYR A 27 2.10 -0.59 -17.90
CA TYR A 27 3.00 -0.48 -16.75
C TYR A 27 3.54 -1.83 -16.20
N LYS A 28 3.66 -2.85 -17.07
CA LYS A 28 4.08 -4.20 -16.67
C LYS A 28 5.50 -4.23 -16.11
N TYR A 29 6.40 -3.35 -16.55
CA TYR A 29 7.77 -3.37 -16.07
C TYR A 29 7.87 -2.86 -14.63
N HIS A 30 7.05 -1.88 -14.23
CA HIS A 30 6.94 -1.46 -12.83
C HIS A 30 6.51 -2.64 -11.95
N SER A 31 5.47 -3.40 -12.36
CA SER A 31 4.99 -4.57 -11.61
C SER A 31 6.06 -5.65 -11.47
N VAL A 32 6.77 -5.99 -12.56
CA VAL A 32 7.85 -6.98 -12.51
C VAL A 32 9.01 -6.52 -11.63
N VAL A 33 9.36 -5.24 -11.64
CA VAL A 33 10.43 -4.69 -10.80
C VAL A 33 10.04 -4.77 -9.33
N VAL A 34 8.84 -4.32 -8.96
CA VAL A 34 8.36 -4.41 -7.57
C VAL A 34 8.26 -5.86 -7.12
N GLU A 35 7.72 -6.74 -7.96
CA GLU A 35 7.63 -8.17 -7.66
C GLU A 35 9.00 -8.77 -7.36
N ASN A 36 10.02 -8.48 -8.17
CA ASN A 36 11.39 -8.95 -7.92
C ASN A 36 11.99 -8.36 -6.65
N ILE A 37 11.77 -7.08 -6.37
CA ILE A 37 12.26 -6.43 -5.15
C ILE A 37 11.66 -7.10 -3.91
N LEU A 38 10.33 -7.27 -3.89
CA LEU A 38 9.61 -7.89 -2.76
C LEU A 38 9.91 -9.38 -2.63
N MET A 39 10.17 -10.08 -3.72
CA MET A 39 10.62 -11.49 -3.70
C MET A 39 11.98 -11.63 -3.01
N VAL A 40 12.91 -10.70 -3.24
CA VAL A 40 14.23 -10.73 -2.60
C VAL A 40 14.16 -10.25 -1.15
N ASN A 41 13.37 -9.21 -0.89
CA ASN A 41 13.19 -8.65 0.44
C ASN A 41 11.76 -8.09 0.60
N PRO A 42 10.86 -8.84 1.26
CA PRO A 42 9.48 -8.40 1.52
C PRO A 42 9.40 -7.12 2.37
N ASP A 43 10.42 -6.89 3.21
CA ASP A 43 10.53 -5.72 4.07
C ASP A 43 11.23 -4.55 3.38
N PHE A 44 11.52 -4.62 2.09
CA PHE A 44 12.16 -3.52 1.36
C PHE A 44 11.27 -2.28 1.33
N ASP A 45 11.87 -1.13 1.62
CA ASP A 45 11.17 0.15 1.57
C ASP A 45 11.17 0.71 0.15
N LEU A 46 10.03 0.56 -0.54
CA LEU A 46 9.87 1.06 -1.89
C LEU A 46 10.09 2.58 -1.94
N GLN A 47 10.79 3.03 -2.98
CA GLN A 47 11.12 4.43 -3.13
C GLN A 47 9.85 5.28 -3.32
N PRO A 48 9.81 6.53 -2.79
CA PRO A 48 8.62 7.38 -2.87
C PRO A 48 8.09 7.60 -4.29
N TRP A 49 8.99 7.74 -5.28
CA TRP A 49 8.60 7.92 -6.68
C TRP A 49 7.85 6.70 -7.25
N LEU A 50 8.19 5.50 -6.79
CA LEU A 50 7.56 4.26 -7.22
C LEU A 50 6.18 4.10 -6.58
N ILE A 51 6.08 4.41 -5.28
CA ILE A 51 4.79 4.45 -4.56
C ILE A 51 3.85 5.45 -5.22
N GLN A 52 4.35 6.65 -5.58
CA GLN A 52 3.56 7.68 -6.24
C GLN A 52 3.12 7.26 -7.65
N HIS A 53 3.95 6.53 -8.39
CA HIS A 53 3.57 5.96 -9.68
C HIS A 53 2.34 5.04 -9.55
N TYR A 54 2.37 4.11 -8.59
CA TYR A 54 1.24 3.21 -8.34
C TYR A 54 0.00 3.97 -7.87
N LEU A 55 0.16 4.95 -6.99
CA LEU A 55 -0.95 5.79 -6.53
C LEU A 55 -1.69 6.45 -7.70
N ASN A 56 -0.95 6.92 -8.70
CA ASN A 56 -1.50 7.66 -9.84
C ASN A 56 -2.06 6.77 -10.96
N HIS A 57 -1.60 5.53 -11.08
CA HIS A 57 -1.86 4.69 -12.28
C HIS A 57 -2.61 3.41 -11.95
N ASN A 58 -2.24 2.70 -10.88
CA ASN A 58 -2.86 1.45 -10.51
C ASN A 58 -2.63 1.12 -9.01
N PRO A 59 -3.37 1.76 -8.09
CA PRO A 59 -3.17 1.54 -6.66
C PRO A 59 -3.50 0.10 -6.22
N GLU A 60 -4.42 -0.58 -6.89
CA GLU A 60 -4.77 -1.96 -6.58
C GLU A 60 -3.60 -2.93 -6.76
N ASP A 61 -2.83 -2.76 -7.82
CA ASP A 61 -1.74 -3.69 -8.15
C ASP A 61 -0.68 -3.72 -7.04
N LEU A 62 -0.33 -2.56 -6.49
CA LEU A 62 0.64 -2.50 -5.40
C LEU A 62 0.09 -3.11 -4.10
N ILE A 63 -1.19 -2.92 -3.79
CA ILE A 63 -1.83 -3.58 -2.64
C ILE A 63 -1.76 -5.09 -2.80
N ARG A 64 -2.14 -5.61 -3.99
CA ARG A 64 -2.07 -7.05 -4.29
C ARG A 64 -0.66 -7.59 -4.20
N LEU A 65 0.34 -6.86 -4.68
CA LEU A 65 1.75 -7.24 -4.56
C LEU A 65 2.19 -7.33 -3.11
N TYR A 66 1.86 -6.34 -2.27
CA TYR A 66 2.20 -6.40 -0.85
C TYR A 66 1.54 -7.58 -0.14
N LEU A 67 0.25 -7.84 -0.41
CA LEU A 67 -0.46 -8.99 0.16
C LEU A 67 0.16 -10.33 -0.31
N LYS A 68 0.48 -10.44 -1.60
CA LYS A 68 1.12 -11.63 -2.19
C LYS A 68 2.44 -12.01 -1.50
N PHE A 69 3.23 -11.01 -1.10
CA PHE A 69 4.53 -11.22 -0.43
C PHE A 69 4.44 -11.16 1.10
N GLY A 70 3.24 -11.14 1.69
CA GLY A 70 3.06 -11.14 3.14
C GLY A 70 3.40 -9.82 3.83
N ALA A 71 3.56 -8.73 3.08
CA ALA A 71 3.89 -7.40 3.60
C ALA A 71 2.63 -6.65 4.08
N LEU A 72 1.87 -7.26 4.99
CA LEU A 72 0.54 -6.80 5.42
C LEU A 72 0.54 -5.35 5.96
N GLN A 73 1.54 -4.99 6.77
CA GLN A 73 1.66 -3.63 7.31
C GLN A 73 1.84 -2.59 6.19
N ARG A 74 2.58 -2.93 5.13
CA ARG A 74 2.80 -2.04 3.98
C ARG A 74 1.54 -1.94 3.14
N ALA A 75 0.83 -3.05 2.93
CA ALA A 75 -0.47 -3.07 2.25
C ALA A 75 -1.47 -2.14 2.96
N ALA A 76 -1.62 -2.26 4.28
CA ALA A 76 -2.53 -1.43 5.06
C ALA A 76 -2.15 0.06 5.04
N LYS A 77 -0.87 0.39 5.23
CA LYS A 77 -0.38 1.79 5.14
C LYS A 77 -0.60 2.39 3.75
N PHE A 78 -0.36 1.61 2.70
CA PHE A 78 -0.59 2.08 1.33
C PHE A 78 -2.09 2.23 1.03
N ALA A 79 -2.94 1.34 1.55
CA ALA A 79 -4.40 1.48 1.45
C ALA A 79 -4.90 2.77 2.13
N SER A 80 -4.41 3.09 3.33
CA SER A 80 -4.64 4.39 3.99
C SER A 80 -4.21 5.57 3.12
N LEU A 81 -3.05 5.49 2.46
CA LEU A 81 -2.59 6.53 1.55
C LEU A 81 -3.53 6.71 0.35
N VAL A 82 -4.01 5.62 -0.24
CA VAL A 82 -4.98 5.63 -1.35
C VAL A 82 -6.30 6.27 -0.93
N ILE A 83 -6.83 5.91 0.25
CA ILE A 83 -8.06 6.50 0.80
C ILE A 83 -7.88 8.01 1.01
N ASN A 84 -6.77 8.42 1.63
CA ASN A 84 -6.48 9.83 1.87
C ASN A 84 -6.30 10.63 0.58
N ALA A 85 -5.69 10.04 -0.45
CA ALA A 85 -5.60 10.65 -1.77
C ALA A 85 -6.98 10.80 -2.42
N ALA A 86 -7.85 9.80 -2.30
CA ALA A 86 -9.22 9.84 -2.81
C ALA A 86 -10.12 10.87 -2.13
N MET A 87 -9.80 11.25 -0.88
CA MET A 87 -10.52 12.31 -0.15
C MET A 87 -10.11 13.72 -0.57
N LYS A 88 -8.97 13.90 -1.23
CA LYS A 88 -8.51 15.21 -1.68
C LYS A 88 -9.10 15.52 -3.06
N PRO A 89 -9.89 16.60 -3.22
CA PRO A 89 -10.58 16.92 -4.47
C PRO A 89 -9.64 17.25 -5.66
N ASP A 90 -8.36 17.55 -5.40
CA ASP A 90 -7.39 18.00 -6.42
C ASP A 90 -6.29 16.97 -6.75
N GLU A 91 -6.16 15.86 -6.01
CA GLU A 91 -5.04 14.92 -6.16
C GLU A 91 -5.44 13.59 -6.80
N LEU A 92 -5.18 13.51 -8.11
CA LEU A 92 -4.43 12.41 -8.76
C LEU A 92 -5.06 11.03 -8.98
N ILE A 93 -6.28 10.72 -8.54
CA ILE A 93 -6.93 9.51 -9.04
C ILE A 93 -7.51 9.84 -10.41
N SER A 94 -6.81 9.39 -11.45
CA SER A 94 -7.16 9.53 -12.86
C SER A 94 -8.68 9.49 -13.07
N ARG A 95 -9.21 10.59 -13.62
CA ARG A 95 -10.63 10.87 -13.90
C ARG A 95 -11.28 9.89 -14.91
N HIS A 96 -10.67 8.74 -15.19
CA HIS A 96 -11.18 7.76 -16.14
C HIS A 96 -12.29 6.85 -15.59
N SER A 97 -12.70 7.02 -14.34
CA SER A 97 -14.01 6.57 -13.89
C SER A 97 -14.59 7.56 -12.89
N ASN A 98 -15.76 8.12 -13.19
CA ASN A 98 -16.61 8.85 -12.24
C ASN A 98 -17.11 7.96 -11.05
N ALA A 99 -16.41 6.88 -10.76
CA ALA A 99 -16.61 6.02 -9.61
C ALA A 99 -15.38 6.17 -8.71
N ARG A 100 -15.57 6.95 -7.65
CA ARG A 100 -14.76 7.00 -6.41
C ARG A 100 -14.24 5.60 -6.08
N TRP A 101 -12.97 5.33 -6.38
CA TRP A 101 -12.46 3.97 -6.47
C TRP A 101 -11.78 3.56 -5.16
N LEU A 102 -12.55 2.88 -4.32
CA LEU A 102 -12.03 2.12 -3.20
C LEU A 102 -12.11 0.63 -3.55
N PRO A 103 -11.00 -0.10 -3.61
CA PRO A 103 -11.04 -1.53 -3.86
C PRO A 103 -11.49 -2.28 -2.60
N TYR A 104 -12.81 -2.27 -2.34
CA TYR A 104 -13.40 -2.84 -1.13
C TYR A 104 -12.97 -4.28 -0.88
N SER A 105 -12.89 -5.12 -1.92
CA SER A 105 -12.43 -6.50 -1.78
C SER A 105 -11.00 -6.62 -1.26
N LEU A 106 -10.10 -5.71 -1.65
CA LEU A 106 -8.71 -5.71 -1.14
C LEU A 106 -8.65 -5.17 0.30
N LEU A 107 -9.51 -4.20 0.64
CA LEU A 107 -9.61 -3.73 2.01
C LEU A 107 -10.15 -4.81 2.94
N ASP A 108 -11.19 -5.52 2.52
CA ASP A 108 -11.75 -6.66 3.27
C ASP A 108 -10.67 -7.72 3.52
N GLU A 109 -9.87 -8.03 2.49
CA GLU A 109 -8.73 -8.94 2.62
C GLU A 109 -7.68 -8.42 3.62
N ILE A 110 -7.32 -7.14 3.56
CA ILE A 110 -6.40 -6.52 4.53
C ILE A 110 -6.97 -6.61 5.95
N PHE A 111 -8.24 -6.28 6.15
CA PHE A 111 -8.89 -6.32 7.46
C PHE A 111 -8.94 -7.74 8.02
N GLU A 112 -9.31 -8.71 7.19
CA GLU A 112 -9.35 -10.12 7.58
C GLU A 112 -7.95 -10.62 7.98
N GLN A 113 -6.93 -10.31 7.19
CA GLN A 113 -5.55 -10.70 7.48
C GLN A 113 -5.01 -10.01 8.75
N LEU A 114 -5.29 -8.71 8.95
CA LEU A 114 -4.92 -7.97 10.16
C LEU A 114 -5.57 -8.58 11.40
N GLN A 115 -6.87 -8.87 11.32
CA GLN A 115 -7.60 -9.46 12.43
C GLN A 115 -7.05 -10.85 12.79
N LYS A 116 -6.78 -11.70 11.79
CA LYS A 116 -6.16 -13.02 12.01
C LYS A 116 -4.79 -12.90 12.66
N HIS A 117 -3.95 -11.96 12.20
CA HIS A 117 -2.62 -11.74 12.77
C HIS A 117 -2.67 -11.23 14.21
N ILE A 118 -3.62 -10.35 14.53
CA ILE A 118 -3.82 -9.83 15.90
C ILE A 118 -4.30 -10.96 16.81
N GLN A 119 -5.32 -11.73 16.41
CA GLN A 119 -5.85 -12.86 17.18
C GLN A 119 -4.77 -13.91 17.44
N HIS A 120 -4.04 -14.31 16.39
CA HIS A 120 -2.95 -15.28 16.52
C HIS A 120 -1.83 -14.78 17.46
N ALA A 121 -1.52 -13.47 17.43
CA ALA A 121 -0.53 -12.89 18.33
C ALA A 121 -1.02 -12.77 19.79
N GLU A 122 -2.33 -12.61 20.01
CA GLU A 122 -2.95 -12.61 21.34
C GLU A 122 -3.01 -14.02 21.93
N ASP A 123 -3.38 -15.02 21.12
CA ASP A 123 -3.47 -16.43 21.54
C ASP A 123 -2.09 -17.00 21.91
N HIS A 124 -1.02 -16.60 21.20
CA HIS A 124 0.37 -16.97 21.51
C HIS A 124 1.04 -16.07 22.54
N GLY A 125 0.27 -15.25 23.28
CA GLY A 125 0.72 -14.27 24.27
C GLY A 125 1.49 -14.80 25.50
N THR A 126 2.02 -16.03 25.47
CA THR A 126 2.90 -16.60 26.50
C THR A 126 4.40 -16.35 26.25
N THR A 127 4.82 -15.96 25.04
CA THR A 127 6.22 -15.56 24.81
C THR A 127 6.44 -14.12 25.26
N ASN A 128 7.13 -13.95 26.40
CA ASN A 128 7.48 -12.68 27.06
C ASN A 128 8.42 -11.75 26.25
N ASP A 129 8.52 -11.90 24.94
CA ASP A 129 9.38 -11.05 24.11
C ASP A 129 8.76 -9.65 23.96
N ALA A 130 9.52 -8.63 24.37
CA ALA A 130 9.14 -7.23 24.23
C ALA A 130 8.91 -6.86 22.76
N LYS A 131 9.61 -7.52 21.83
CA LYS A 131 9.49 -7.30 20.39
C LYS A 131 8.12 -7.71 19.84
N SER A 132 7.60 -8.87 20.26
CA SER A 132 6.28 -9.35 19.85
C SER A 132 5.15 -8.46 20.35
N LYS A 133 5.30 -7.89 21.56
CA LYS A 133 4.34 -6.92 22.13
C LYS A 133 4.35 -5.61 21.36
N ASP A 134 5.52 -5.14 20.93
CA ASP A 134 5.66 -3.92 20.13
C ASP A 134 5.02 -4.09 18.74
N GLN A 135 5.33 -5.20 18.07
CA GLN A 135 4.72 -5.53 16.78
C GLN A 135 3.19 -5.66 16.84
N LEU A 136 2.65 -6.22 17.93
CA LEU A 136 1.20 -6.29 18.15
C LEU A 136 0.57 -4.90 18.32
N ARG A 137 1.26 -3.98 19.02
CA ARG A 137 0.80 -2.59 19.17
C ARG A 137 0.78 -1.89 17.82
N ASP A 138 1.83 -2.06 17.02
CA ASP A 138 1.90 -1.48 15.68
C ASP A 138 0.79 -1.97 14.77
N LEU A 139 0.51 -3.28 14.77
CA LEU A 139 -0.59 -3.86 13.99
C LEU A 139 -1.95 -3.30 14.40
N LYS A 140 -2.21 -3.17 15.71
CA LYS A 140 -3.44 -2.58 16.24
C LYS A 140 -3.57 -1.10 15.84
N ASN A 141 -2.48 -0.33 15.95
CA ASN A 141 -2.47 1.07 15.54
C ASN A 141 -2.77 1.23 14.05
N ILE A 142 -2.17 0.40 13.20
CA ILE A 142 -2.42 0.39 11.75
C ILE A 142 -3.88 0.03 11.45
N GLN A 143 -4.44 -0.99 12.11
CA GLN A 143 -5.84 -1.37 11.93
C GLN A 143 -6.79 -0.25 12.34
N GLN A 144 -6.54 0.41 13.48
CA GLN A 144 -7.34 1.54 13.95
C GLN A 144 -7.27 2.72 12.98
N GLN A 145 -6.08 3.06 12.49
CA GLN A 145 -5.92 4.15 11.51
C GLN A 145 -6.67 3.85 10.22
N LEU A 146 -6.53 2.64 9.68
CA LEU A 146 -7.21 2.25 8.44
C LEU A 146 -8.74 2.29 8.59
N ASN A 147 -9.27 1.84 9.74
CA ASN A 147 -10.69 1.93 10.03
C ASN A 147 -11.19 3.38 10.07
N GLU A 148 -10.43 4.28 10.68
CA GLU A 148 -10.79 5.70 10.74
C GLU A 148 -10.76 6.33 9.35
N ASP A 149 -9.73 6.04 8.54
CA ASP A 149 -9.62 6.54 7.16
C ASP A 149 -10.82 6.07 6.31
N VAL A 150 -11.19 4.80 6.38
CA VAL A 150 -12.37 4.25 5.67
C VAL A 150 -13.65 4.92 6.16
N ARG A 151 -13.82 5.12 7.47
CA ARG A 151 -15.00 5.79 8.03
C ARG A 151 -15.14 7.21 7.51
N LEU A 152 -14.06 7.99 7.58
CA LEU A 152 -14.04 9.38 7.10
C LEU A 152 -14.30 9.47 5.60
N TYR A 153 -13.75 8.52 4.83
CA TYR A 153 -14.03 8.43 3.40
C TYR A 153 -15.51 8.17 3.12
N LEU A 154 -16.14 7.21 3.80
CA LEU A 154 -17.56 6.91 3.63
C LEU A 154 -18.45 8.10 4.02
N GLU A 155 -18.12 8.82 5.10
CA GLU A 155 -18.82 10.06 5.45
C GLU A 155 -18.69 11.14 4.37
N ASN A 156 -17.49 11.31 3.81
CA ASN A 156 -17.28 12.28 2.74
C ASN A 156 -18.04 11.88 1.46
N VAL A 157 -18.14 10.59 1.17
CA VAL A 157 -18.95 10.08 0.07
C VAL A 157 -20.43 10.39 0.28
N GLN A 158 -20.95 10.14 1.48
CA GLN A 158 -22.35 10.44 1.81
C GLN A 158 -22.65 11.93 1.71
N ARG A 159 -21.79 12.81 2.24
CA ARG A 159 -21.99 14.27 2.18
C ARG A 159 -22.06 14.79 0.75
N GLU A 160 -21.18 14.33 -0.13
CA GLU A 160 -21.18 14.74 -1.53
C GLU A 160 -22.36 14.17 -2.32
N SER A 161 -22.90 12.99 -1.94
CA SER A 161 -24.06 12.38 -2.61
C SER A 161 -25.41 13.07 -2.34
N ILE A 162 -25.45 13.99 -1.37
CA ILE A 162 -26.65 14.74 -0.97
C ILE A 162 -26.77 16.07 -1.75
N PHE A 163 -25.76 16.43 -2.55
CA PHE A 163 -25.76 17.56 -3.47
C PHE A 163 -25.90 17.11 -4.93
#